data_AF-A0A7X8WBS0-F1
#
_entry.id   AF-A0A7X8WBS0-F1
#
_cell.length_a   1.000
_cell.length_b   1.000
_cell.length_c   1.000
_cell.angle_alpha   90.00
_cell.angle_beta   90.00
_cell.angle_gamma   90.00
#
_symmetry.space_group_name_H-M   'P 1'
#
loop_
_entity.id
_entity.type
_entity.pdbx_description
1 polymer ?
#
loop_
_entity_poly.entity_id
_entity_poly.type
_entity_poly.pdbx_seq_one_letter_code
_entity_poly.pdbx_strand_id
1 'polypeptide(L)'
;MKKKVVLVELFDYHSECLYPQISFLKEANVDLTLIVNQKLENVVRQLDLNIDIYTYDFKKIKSLLQLRSFILKNNFNVVILNTMQGSSALKFCLLPFPKQLKIVGILHDTSKTETSLGQKIIARRFNHFYTLSKYIKVLNRKEFINTYFNPCYFKEYQTVLLDKKASVWVTVPGSISYKRRSYEVLIEFANHKKLSRNVKFILLGNMTKEDGMDFWGRVKAEGIEERFIVFDQFIPDEVFHTYLKTS
;
A
#
# COMPACT_ATOMS: atom_id res chain seq x y z
N MET A 1 -11.43 6.85 29.46
CA MET A 1 -10.50 7.56 28.54
C MET A 1 -10.30 6.72 27.29
N LYS A 2 -10.40 7.32 26.09
CA LYS A 2 -10.06 6.60 24.84
C LYS A 2 -8.57 6.29 24.83
N LYS A 3 -8.18 5.13 24.28
CA LYS A 3 -6.76 4.81 24.08
C LYS A 3 -6.19 5.74 23.00
N LYS A 4 -5.01 6.31 23.26
CA LYS A 4 -4.24 7.08 22.28
C LYS A 4 -3.42 6.15 21.41
N VAL A 5 -3.67 6.17 20.12
CA VAL A 5 -3.03 5.33 19.11
C VAL A 5 -2.37 6.22 18.06
N VAL A 6 -1.13 5.90 17.71
CA VAL A 6 -0.46 6.51 16.56
C VAL A 6 -0.20 5.45 15.50
N LEU A 7 -0.70 5.68 14.29
CA LEU A 7 -0.39 4.90 13.10
C LEU A 7 0.76 5.57 12.36
N VAL A 8 1.82 4.83 12.05
CA VAL A 8 3.04 5.34 11.45
C VAL A 8 3.38 4.60 10.17
N GLU A 9 3.53 5.33 9.06
CA GLU A 9 4.16 4.83 7.84
C GLU A 9 5.49 5.55 7.60
N LEU A 10 6.58 4.80 7.69
CA LEU A 10 7.94 5.32 7.59
C LEU A 10 8.42 5.48 6.14
N PHE A 11 7.74 4.81 5.20
CA PHE A 11 8.11 4.70 3.80
C PHE A 11 7.12 5.43 2.88
N ASP A 12 7.42 5.46 1.60
CA ASP A 12 6.62 6.10 0.54
C ASP A 12 5.81 5.10 -0.28
N TYR A 13 5.59 3.91 0.28
CA TYR A 13 4.83 2.82 -0.30
C TYR A 13 3.90 2.22 0.77
N HIS A 14 3.01 1.31 0.37
CA HIS A 14 1.98 0.71 1.23
C HIS A 14 0.91 1.69 1.75
N SER A 15 0.70 2.82 1.07
CA SER A 15 -0.37 3.77 1.40
C SER A 15 -1.76 3.16 1.25
N GLU A 16 -1.93 2.15 0.41
CA GLU A 16 -3.17 1.39 0.25
C GLU A 16 -3.65 0.72 1.54
N CYS A 17 -2.73 0.44 2.48
CA CYS A 17 -3.07 -0.17 3.77
C CYS A 17 -3.56 0.84 4.81
N LEU A 18 -3.34 2.15 4.60
CA LEU A 18 -3.63 3.18 5.60
C LEU A 18 -5.13 3.38 5.80
N TYR A 19 -5.90 3.48 4.70
CA TYR A 19 -7.34 3.70 4.79
C TYR A 19 -8.07 2.57 5.56
N PRO A 20 -7.91 1.27 5.22
CA PRO A 20 -8.51 0.18 6.00
C PRO A 20 -8.19 0.25 7.49
N GLN A 21 -6.92 0.47 7.84
CA GLN A 21 -6.49 0.55 9.23
C GLN A 21 -7.14 1.72 9.97
N ILE A 22 -7.18 2.88 9.33
CA ILE A 22 -7.80 4.06 9.93
C ILE A 22 -9.30 3.82 10.13
N SER A 23 -9.98 3.18 9.18
CA SER A 23 -11.39 2.79 9.32
C SER A 23 -11.61 1.89 10.54
N PHE A 24 -10.85 0.79 10.64
CA PHE A 24 -10.98 -0.15 11.75
C PHE A 24 -10.63 0.47 13.11
N LEU A 25 -9.63 1.36 13.15
CA LEU A 25 -9.26 2.06 14.38
C LEU A 25 -10.34 3.08 14.80
N LYS A 26 -10.96 3.77 13.85
CA LYS A 26 -12.11 4.65 14.12
C LYS A 26 -13.30 3.87 14.68
N GLU A 27 -13.63 2.73 14.10
CA GLU A 27 -14.68 1.82 14.61
C GLU A 27 -14.37 1.32 16.02
N ALA A 28 -13.09 1.07 16.33
CA ALA A 28 -12.63 0.72 17.68
C ALA A 28 -12.67 1.89 18.68
N ASN A 29 -13.12 3.08 18.26
CA ASN A 29 -13.33 4.26 19.09
C ASN A 29 -12.06 4.71 19.86
N VAL A 30 -10.90 4.69 19.19
CA VAL A 30 -9.63 5.19 19.73
C VAL A 30 -9.39 6.66 19.37
N ASP A 31 -8.48 7.32 20.10
CA ASP A 31 -7.93 8.63 19.73
C ASP A 31 -6.74 8.39 18.79
N LEU A 32 -6.94 8.66 17.50
CA LEU A 32 -6.02 8.26 16.43
C LEU A 32 -5.27 9.46 15.84
N THR A 33 -3.94 9.33 15.82
CA THR A 33 -3.05 10.21 15.05
C THR A 33 -2.37 9.42 13.94
N LEU A 34 -2.28 9.99 12.73
CA LEU A 34 -1.52 9.45 11.62
C LEU A 34 -0.20 10.21 11.47
N ILE A 35 0.90 9.49 11.32
CA ILE A 35 2.21 10.04 10.98
C ILE A 35 2.74 9.32 9.75
N VAL A 36 2.99 10.05 8.66
CA VAL A 36 3.50 9.45 7.41
C VAL A 36 4.78 10.09 6.93
N ASN A 37 5.46 9.40 6.02
CA ASN A 37 6.50 9.99 5.20
C ASN A 37 5.94 11.19 4.43
N GLN A 38 6.66 12.31 4.37
CA GLN A 38 6.24 13.52 3.67
C GLN A 38 5.83 13.29 2.21
N LYS A 39 6.39 12.26 1.55
CA LYS A 39 6.03 11.91 0.18
C LYS A 39 4.58 11.40 0.04
N LEU A 40 3.97 10.92 1.12
CA LEU A 40 2.60 10.43 1.15
C LEU A 40 1.60 11.52 1.55
N GLU A 41 2.04 12.75 1.83
CA GLU A 41 1.18 13.81 2.34
C GLU A 41 -0.06 14.06 1.47
N ASN A 42 0.15 14.22 0.17
CA ASN A 42 -0.96 14.46 -0.77
C ASN A 42 -1.93 13.28 -0.79
N VAL A 43 -1.42 12.05 -0.80
CA VAL A 43 -2.23 10.82 -0.81
C VAL A 43 -3.09 10.74 0.44
N VAL A 44 -2.51 10.93 1.63
CA VAL A 44 -3.27 10.78 2.88
C VAL A 44 -4.26 11.91 3.12
N ARG A 45 -3.96 13.12 2.64
CA ARG A 45 -4.89 14.27 2.73
C ARG A 45 -6.11 14.08 1.84
N GLN A 46 -5.95 13.47 0.66
CA GLN A 46 -7.06 13.14 -0.24
C GLN A 46 -8.04 12.09 0.32
N LEU A 47 -7.59 11.27 1.28
CA LEU A 47 -8.49 10.35 1.99
C LEU A 47 -9.57 11.10 2.78
N ASP A 48 -9.39 12.40 3.07
CA ASP A 48 -10.33 13.26 3.79
C ASP A 48 -10.76 12.64 5.14
N LEU A 49 -9.74 12.24 5.91
CA LEU A 49 -9.94 11.57 7.18
C LEU A 49 -9.98 12.62 8.29
N ASN A 50 -11.07 12.65 9.05
CA ASN A 50 -11.15 13.45 10.29
C ASN A 50 -10.24 12.85 11.38
N ILE A 51 -8.92 13.05 11.25
CA ILE A 51 -7.85 12.66 12.18
C ILE A 51 -6.69 13.66 12.08
N ASP A 52 -5.87 13.73 13.12
CA ASP A 52 -4.63 14.50 13.03
C ASP A 52 -3.61 13.78 12.14
N ILE A 53 -3.01 14.52 11.21
CA ILE A 53 -2.00 14.02 10.27
C ILE A 53 -0.71 14.84 10.43
N TYR A 54 0.40 14.16 10.70
CA TYR A 54 1.74 14.75 10.72
C TYR A 54 2.63 14.09 9.68
N THR A 55 3.58 14.86 9.15
CA THR A 55 4.51 14.36 8.13
C THR A 55 5.95 14.60 8.54
N TYR A 56 6.82 13.65 8.20
CA TYR A 56 8.25 13.75 8.42
C TYR A 56 9.06 13.24 7.22
N ASP A 57 10.27 13.77 7.05
CA ASP A 57 11.25 13.24 6.10
C ASP A 57 12.04 12.09 6.74
N PHE A 58 11.56 10.85 6.62
CA PHE A 58 12.22 9.68 7.21
C PHE A 58 13.51 9.24 6.52
N LYS A 59 13.97 9.97 5.48
CA LYS A 59 15.36 9.84 5.02
C LYS A 59 16.34 10.41 6.05
N LYS A 60 15.91 11.38 6.85
CA LYS A 60 16.71 12.04 7.89
C LYS A 60 16.55 11.31 9.22
N ILE A 61 17.67 10.88 9.81
CA ILE A 61 17.66 10.21 11.13
C ILE A 61 17.02 11.08 12.23
N LYS A 62 17.20 12.40 12.15
CA LYS A 62 16.58 13.39 13.07
C LYS A 62 15.06 13.24 13.12
N SER A 63 14.42 12.88 12.01
CA SER A 63 12.97 12.68 11.93
C SER A 63 12.51 11.50 12.80
N LEU A 64 13.32 10.45 12.96
CA LEU A 64 13.00 9.35 13.86
C LEU A 64 13.10 9.77 15.34
N LEU A 65 14.05 10.65 15.67
CA LEU A 65 14.16 11.22 17.01
C LEU A 65 13.01 12.19 17.32
N GLN A 66 12.58 12.97 16.33
CA GLN A 66 11.40 13.82 16.41
C GLN A 66 10.13 13.00 16.60
N LEU A 67 9.94 11.96 15.79
CA LEU A 67 8.84 11.00 15.92
C LEU A 67 8.81 10.40 17.32
N ARG A 68 9.94 9.89 17.82
CA ARG A 68 10.02 9.37 19.19
C ARG A 68 9.63 10.43 20.22
N SER A 69 10.18 11.63 20.11
CA SER A 69 9.90 12.72 21.05
C SER A 69 8.41 13.08 21.04
N PHE A 70 7.80 13.12 19.85
CA PHE A 70 6.37 13.34 19.67
C PHE A 70 5.55 12.24 20.33
N ILE A 71 5.91 10.96 20.12
CA ILE A 71 5.21 9.82 20.72
C ILE A 71 5.20 9.91 22.25
N LEU A 72 6.36 10.23 22.84
CA LEU A 72 6.50 10.30 24.29
C LEU A 72 5.82 11.52 24.90
N LYS A 73 5.97 12.71 24.28
CA LYS A 73 5.34 13.95 24.78
C LYS A 73 3.81 13.87 24.77
N ASN A 74 3.23 13.16 23.80
CA ASN A 74 1.79 13.03 23.66
C ASN A 74 1.19 11.81 24.40
N ASN A 75 2.01 11.04 25.13
CA ASN A 75 1.59 9.91 25.94
C ASN A 75 0.76 8.86 25.17
N PHE A 76 1.16 8.51 23.94
CA PHE A 76 0.48 7.45 23.20
C PHE A 76 0.57 6.11 23.95
N ASN A 77 -0.52 5.33 23.90
CA ASN A 77 -0.58 4.00 24.49
C ASN A 77 -0.11 2.93 23.51
N VAL A 78 -0.37 3.13 22.22
CA VAL A 78 -0.06 2.18 21.15
C VAL A 78 0.58 2.90 19.97
N VAL A 79 1.69 2.34 19.46
CA VAL A 79 2.29 2.70 18.17
C VAL A 79 2.06 1.54 17.21
N ILE A 80 1.45 1.81 16.07
CA ILE A 80 1.27 0.85 14.98
C ILE A 80 2.20 1.25 13.85
N LEU A 81 3.13 0.38 13.46
CA LEU A 81 3.92 0.56 12.25
C LEU A 81 3.22 -0.13 11.07
N ASN A 82 2.78 0.66 10.09
CA ASN A 82 2.17 0.14 8.87
C ASN A 82 3.12 -0.76 8.08
N THR A 83 4.42 -0.50 8.16
CA THR A 83 5.44 -1.34 7.53
C THR A 83 6.52 -1.68 8.55
N MET A 84 6.53 -2.92 9.02
CA MET A 84 7.47 -3.42 10.02
C MET A 84 8.69 -4.10 9.39
N GLN A 85 9.25 -3.49 8.35
CA GLN A 85 10.37 -4.00 7.58
C GLN A 85 11.29 -2.87 7.11
N GLY A 86 12.53 -3.20 6.79
CA GLY A 86 13.48 -2.25 6.21
C GLY A 86 14.26 -1.41 7.24
N SER A 87 15.16 -0.57 6.73
CA SER A 87 16.17 0.13 7.54
C SER A 87 15.58 1.20 8.46
N SER A 88 14.54 1.92 8.02
CA SER A 88 13.87 2.92 8.87
C SER A 88 13.13 2.27 10.04
N ALA A 89 12.43 1.16 9.79
CA ALA A 89 11.79 0.38 10.86
C ALA A 89 12.82 -0.17 11.84
N LEU A 90 13.96 -0.70 11.37
CA LEU A 90 15.06 -1.13 12.23
C LEU A 90 15.55 0.00 13.13
N LYS A 91 15.90 1.16 12.55
CA LYS A 91 16.38 2.33 13.30
C LYS A 91 15.36 2.80 14.32
N PHE A 92 14.07 2.81 13.96
CA PHE A 92 12.99 3.12 14.90
C PHE A 92 12.94 2.13 16.07
N CYS A 93 13.06 0.83 15.80
CA CYS A 93 13.01 -0.22 16.82
C CYS A 93 14.19 -0.16 17.81
N LEU A 94 15.34 0.36 17.36
CA LEU A 94 16.52 0.58 18.20
C LEU A 94 16.38 1.79 19.15
N LEU A 95 15.37 2.65 18.95
CA LEU A 95 15.15 3.79 19.83
C LEU A 95 14.62 3.34 21.21
N PRO A 96 15.04 4.03 22.28
CA PRO A 96 14.62 3.69 23.64
C PRO A 96 13.17 4.12 23.86
N PHE A 97 12.26 3.17 24.00
CA PHE A 97 10.86 3.39 24.38
C PHE A 97 10.56 2.76 25.75
N PRO A 98 9.65 3.35 26.56
CA PRO A 98 9.26 2.78 27.83
C PRO A 98 8.54 1.43 27.62
N LYS A 99 8.71 0.48 28.55
CA LYS A 99 8.15 -0.88 28.44
C LYS A 99 6.62 -0.92 28.34
N GLN A 100 5.97 0.11 28.83
CA GLN A 100 4.51 0.27 28.84
C GLN A 100 3.92 0.76 27.52
N LEU A 101 4.76 1.27 26.60
CA LEU A 101 4.32 1.61 25.25
C LEU A 101 4.15 0.32 24.43
N LYS A 102 2.93 0.05 23.98
CA LYS A 102 2.67 -1.09 23.09
C LYS A 102 3.09 -0.75 21.68
N ILE A 103 3.93 -1.57 21.07
CA ILE A 103 4.32 -1.42 19.66
C ILE A 103 3.78 -2.63 18.88
N VAL A 104 3.04 -2.33 17.81
CA VAL A 104 2.42 -3.27 16.90
C VAL A 104 3.03 -3.05 15.52
N GLY A 105 3.31 -4.11 14.78
CA GLY A 105 3.86 -4.01 13.43
C GLY A 105 3.10 -4.84 12.41
N ILE A 106 2.99 -4.33 11.18
CA ILE A 106 2.38 -5.04 10.07
C ILE A 106 3.45 -5.67 9.18
N LEU A 107 3.27 -6.96 8.90
CA LEU A 107 4.10 -7.76 8.03
C LEU A 107 3.44 -7.92 6.67
N HIS A 108 4.05 -7.33 5.64
CA HIS A 108 3.62 -7.42 4.25
C HIS A 108 4.14 -8.69 3.55
N ASP A 109 5.32 -9.17 3.95
CA ASP A 109 5.95 -10.37 3.41
C ASP A 109 6.75 -11.09 4.50
N THR A 110 6.50 -12.39 4.72
CA THR A 110 7.21 -13.16 5.74
C THR A 110 8.49 -13.82 5.27
N SER A 111 8.79 -13.80 3.97
CA SER A 111 9.99 -14.42 3.38
C SER A 111 11.30 -13.90 3.97
N LYS A 112 11.33 -12.64 4.42
CA LYS A 112 12.52 -11.98 4.99
C LYS A 112 12.68 -12.18 6.50
N THR A 113 11.68 -12.74 7.18
CA THR A 113 11.69 -12.88 8.65
C THR A 113 12.67 -13.94 9.14
N GLU A 114 12.98 -14.94 8.32
CA GLU A 114 13.89 -16.04 8.67
C GLU A 114 15.35 -15.76 8.31
N THR A 115 15.58 -14.96 7.25
CA THR A 115 16.91 -14.79 6.64
C THR A 115 17.61 -13.50 7.03
N SER A 116 16.88 -12.41 7.30
CA SER A 116 17.49 -11.10 7.57
C SER A 116 17.81 -10.88 9.05
N LEU A 117 19.08 -10.62 9.38
CA LEU A 117 19.50 -10.21 10.73
C LEU A 117 18.76 -8.95 11.22
N GLY A 118 18.60 -7.96 10.35
CA GLY A 118 17.83 -6.74 10.67
C GLY A 118 16.38 -7.05 11.00
N GLN A 119 15.74 -7.93 10.21
CA GLN A 119 14.36 -8.33 10.47
C GLN A 119 14.22 -9.12 11.78
N LYS A 120 15.22 -9.94 12.15
CA LYS A 120 15.25 -10.63 13.45
C LYS A 120 15.32 -9.63 14.62
N ILE A 121 16.11 -8.56 14.48
CA ILE A 121 16.19 -7.49 15.49
C ILE A 121 14.85 -6.76 15.59
N ILE A 122 14.27 -6.38 14.46
CA ILE A 122 12.94 -5.76 14.41
C ILE A 122 11.94 -6.67 15.12
N ALA A 123 11.79 -7.93 14.71
CA ALA A 123 10.80 -8.86 15.26
C ALA A 123 10.92 -9.03 16.79
N ARG A 124 12.13 -9.04 17.35
CA ARG A 124 12.33 -9.12 18.82
C ARG A 124 11.77 -7.93 19.59
N ARG A 125 11.56 -6.78 18.92
CA ARG A 125 11.01 -5.56 19.54
C ARG A 125 9.50 -5.61 19.71
N PHE A 126 8.82 -6.51 18.99
CA PHE A 126 7.37 -6.61 18.96
C PHE A 126 6.95 -7.97 19.52
N ASN A 127 5.84 -7.95 20.22
CA ASN A 127 5.08 -9.14 20.61
C ASN A 127 3.69 -9.14 19.97
N HIS A 128 3.36 -8.12 19.16
CA HIS A 128 2.08 -7.97 18.48
C HIS A 128 2.28 -7.66 17.01
N PHE A 129 1.71 -8.50 16.14
CA PHE A 129 1.85 -8.36 14.71
C PHE A 129 0.53 -8.57 13.98
N TYR A 130 0.37 -7.89 12.86
CA TYR A 130 -0.68 -8.19 11.91
C TYR A 130 -0.07 -8.59 10.57
N THR A 131 -0.73 -9.50 9.86
CA THR A 131 -0.46 -9.77 8.45
C THR A 131 -1.60 -9.24 7.58
N LEU A 132 -1.33 -9.07 6.29
CA LEU A 132 -2.36 -8.64 5.32
C LEU A 132 -3.36 -9.73 4.92
N SER A 133 -3.14 -10.97 5.40
CA SER A 133 -4.00 -12.10 5.08
C SER A 133 -3.74 -13.27 6.02
N LYS A 134 -4.78 -14.07 6.28
CA LYS A 134 -4.68 -15.34 7.02
C LYS A 134 -3.72 -16.36 6.39
N TYR A 135 -3.40 -16.20 5.11
CA TYR A 135 -2.51 -17.10 4.37
C TYR A 135 -1.02 -16.75 4.54
N ILE A 136 -0.70 -15.56 5.05
CA ILE A 136 0.68 -15.17 5.35
C ILE A 136 1.08 -15.84 6.66
N LYS A 137 1.91 -16.88 6.55
CA LYS A 137 2.41 -17.62 7.72
C LYS A 137 3.46 -16.80 8.46
N VAL A 138 3.25 -16.61 9.76
CA VAL A 138 4.23 -16.04 10.69
C VAL A 138 4.85 -17.17 11.50
N LEU A 139 6.12 -17.03 11.87
CA LEU A 139 6.79 -17.93 12.80
C LEU A 139 5.97 -18.08 14.08
N ASN A 140 5.54 -19.31 14.38
CA ASN A 140 4.76 -19.59 15.58
C ASN A 140 5.69 -19.54 16.81
N ARG A 141 5.62 -18.45 17.57
CA ARG A 141 6.31 -18.31 18.85
C ARG A 141 5.29 -18.00 19.94
N LYS A 142 5.45 -18.61 21.11
CA LYS A 142 4.49 -18.52 22.23
C LYS A 142 4.29 -17.08 22.70
N GLU A 143 5.32 -16.25 22.57
CA GLU A 143 5.31 -14.84 22.94
C GLU A 143 4.66 -13.92 21.89
N PHE A 144 4.37 -14.41 20.68
CA PHE A 144 3.82 -13.62 19.59
C PHE A 144 2.29 -13.67 19.56
N ILE A 145 1.68 -12.51 19.73
CA ILE A 145 0.27 -12.28 19.47
C ILE A 145 0.15 -11.83 18.02
N ASN A 146 -0.45 -12.65 17.18
CA ASN A 146 -0.61 -12.33 15.76
C ASN A 146 -2.05 -12.58 15.29
N THR A 147 -2.47 -11.77 14.34
CA THR A 147 -3.71 -11.95 13.58
C THR A 147 -3.54 -11.32 12.20
N TYR A 148 -4.61 -11.20 11.42
CA TYR A 148 -4.58 -10.61 10.09
C TYR A 148 -5.68 -9.56 9.96
N PHE A 149 -5.48 -8.63 9.03
CA PHE A 149 -6.55 -7.82 8.46
C PHE A 149 -6.43 -7.84 6.94
N ASN A 150 -7.55 -7.68 6.24
CA ASN A 150 -7.53 -7.57 4.79
C ASN A 150 -7.47 -6.09 4.41
N PRO A 151 -6.46 -5.60 3.68
CA PRO A 151 -6.40 -4.21 3.24
C PRO A 151 -7.32 -3.90 2.04
N CYS A 152 -8.12 -4.85 1.56
CA CYS A 152 -9.08 -4.65 0.46
C CYS A 152 -10.34 -3.85 0.87
N TYR A 153 -10.16 -2.76 1.62
CA TYR A 153 -11.22 -1.80 1.93
C TYR A 153 -10.78 -0.43 1.42
N PHE A 154 -11.64 0.22 0.66
CA PHE A 154 -11.34 1.50 0.05
C PHE A 154 -12.40 2.51 0.45
N LYS A 155 -12.02 3.79 0.41
CA LYS A 155 -13.00 4.87 0.43
C LYS A 155 -13.93 4.68 -0.76
N GLU A 156 -15.19 5.04 -0.59
CA GLU A 156 -16.07 5.19 -1.75
C GLU A 156 -15.60 6.41 -2.55
N TYR A 157 -15.12 6.15 -3.76
CA TYR A 157 -14.75 7.21 -4.70
C TYR A 157 -15.96 7.59 -5.56
N GLN A 158 -16.10 8.88 -5.83
CA GLN A 158 -17.06 9.35 -6.81
C GLN A 158 -16.70 8.74 -8.17
N THR A 159 -17.70 8.19 -8.83
CA THR A 159 -17.53 7.58 -10.15
C THR A 159 -17.45 8.68 -11.19
N VAL A 160 -16.40 8.69 -12.00
CA VAL A 160 -16.29 9.62 -13.13
C VAL A 160 -17.02 9.06 -14.35
N LEU A 161 -17.53 9.93 -15.22
CA LEU A 161 -18.13 9.48 -16.47
C LEU A 161 -17.02 9.00 -17.41
N LEU A 162 -17.08 7.73 -17.81
CA LEU A 162 -16.20 7.17 -18.84
C LEU A 162 -16.99 6.94 -20.13
N ASP A 163 -16.36 7.20 -21.28
CA ASP A 163 -16.90 6.85 -22.60
C ASP A 163 -16.78 5.34 -22.85
N LYS A 164 -17.46 4.54 -22.01
CA LYS A 164 -17.61 3.11 -22.25
C LYS A 164 -18.72 2.91 -23.26
N LYS A 165 -18.33 2.74 -24.52
CA LYS A 165 -19.20 2.21 -25.58
C LYS A 165 -19.61 0.76 -25.24
N ALA A 166 -20.35 0.09 -26.13
CA ALA A 166 -20.74 -1.33 -25.99
C ALA A 166 -19.55 -2.33 -26.07
N SER A 167 -18.50 -2.04 -25.30
CA SER A 167 -17.22 -2.71 -25.23
C SER A 167 -17.10 -3.48 -23.93
N VAL A 168 -16.55 -4.68 -24.02
CA VAL A 168 -16.12 -5.45 -22.84
C VAL A 168 -14.76 -4.92 -22.45
N TRP A 169 -14.57 -4.57 -21.18
CA TRP A 169 -13.31 -4.03 -20.69
C TRP A 169 -12.63 -5.06 -19.78
N VAL A 170 -11.38 -5.36 -20.07
CA VAL A 170 -10.55 -6.23 -19.25
C VAL A 170 -9.48 -5.36 -18.61
N THR A 171 -9.62 -5.11 -17.32
CA THR A 171 -8.74 -4.21 -16.59
C THR A 171 -7.60 -4.97 -15.90
N VAL A 172 -6.38 -4.46 -16.07
CA VAL A 172 -5.15 -4.98 -15.48
C VAL A 172 -4.59 -3.91 -14.53
N PRO A 173 -4.82 -4.03 -13.20
CA PRO A 173 -4.45 -2.98 -12.25
C PRO A 173 -2.97 -3.00 -11.89
N GLY A 174 -2.31 -1.85 -11.74
CA GLY A 174 -0.92 -1.77 -11.27
C GLY A 174 0.12 -1.70 -12.39
N SER A 175 1.40 -1.66 -12.02
CA SER A 175 2.48 -1.38 -12.98
C SER A 175 2.62 -2.45 -14.09
N ILE A 176 3.08 -1.98 -15.25
CA ILE A 176 3.44 -2.85 -16.37
C ILE A 176 4.86 -3.39 -16.10
N SER A 177 4.91 -4.63 -15.62
CA SER A 177 6.09 -5.28 -15.06
C SER A 177 6.15 -6.74 -15.49
N TYR A 178 7.09 -7.08 -16.37
CA TYR A 178 7.28 -8.44 -16.87
C TYR A 178 7.69 -9.41 -15.76
N LYS A 179 8.32 -8.89 -14.71
CA LYS A 179 8.64 -9.67 -13.50
C LYS A 179 7.40 -10.16 -12.76
N ARG A 180 6.30 -9.40 -12.83
CA ARG A 180 5.08 -9.67 -12.03
C ARG A 180 3.99 -10.34 -12.86
N ARG A 181 3.98 -10.15 -14.18
CA ARG A 181 2.93 -10.63 -15.09
C ARG A 181 3.49 -10.92 -16.47
N SER A 182 2.91 -11.92 -17.13
CA SER A 182 3.20 -12.25 -18.52
C SER A 182 2.37 -11.37 -19.45
N TYR A 183 2.89 -10.20 -19.79
CA TYR A 183 2.23 -9.27 -20.72
C TYR A 183 2.31 -9.74 -22.18
N GLU A 184 3.21 -10.68 -22.49
CA GLU A 184 3.27 -11.43 -23.75
C GLU A 184 1.92 -12.07 -24.07
N VAL A 185 1.37 -12.79 -23.09
CA VAL A 185 0.09 -13.49 -23.21
C VAL A 185 -1.06 -12.50 -23.45
N LEU A 186 -0.95 -11.28 -22.92
CA LEU A 186 -1.94 -10.23 -23.14
C LEU A 186 -1.94 -9.73 -24.60
N ILE A 187 -0.75 -9.57 -25.19
CA ILE A 187 -0.60 -9.23 -26.62
C ILE A 187 -1.15 -10.35 -27.48
N GLU A 188 -0.81 -11.60 -27.18
CA GLU A 188 -1.34 -12.78 -27.88
C GLU A 188 -2.87 -12.83 -27.85
N PHE A 189 -3.48 -12.58 -26.69
CA PHE A 189 -4.94 -12.50 -26.58
C PHE A 189 -5.51 -11.35 -27.40
N ALA A 190 -4.91 -10.16 -27.31
CA ALA A 190 -5.38 -8.99 -28.05
C ALA A 190 -5.32 -9.18 -29.58
N ASN A 191 -4.35 -9.94 -30.08
CA ASN A 191 -4.19 -10.26 -31.49
C ASN A 191 -4.98 -11.53 -31.92
N HIS A 192 -5.61 -12.23 -30.98
CA HIS A 192 -6.26 -13.51 -31.27
C HIS A 192 -7.50 -13.32 -32.16
N LYS A 193 -7.55 -14.03 -33.31
CA LYS A 193 -8.61 -13.87 -34.34
C LYS A 193 -10.04 -14.10 -33.84
N LYS A 194 -10.21 -14.91 -32.79
CA LYS A 194 -11.53 -15.16 -32.17
C LYS A 194 -11.93 -14.10 -31.13
N LEU A 195 -11.02 -13.21 -30.72
CA LEU A 195 -11.34 -12.16 -29.76
C LEU A 195 -12.13 -11.05 -30.47
N SER A 196 -13.35 -10.82 -30.01
CA SER A 196 -14.21 -9.79 -30.57
C SER A 196 -13.55 -8.41 -30.53
N ARG A 197 -13.79 -7.60 -31.57
CA ARG A 197 -13.24 -6.23 -31.72
C ARG A 197 -13.72 -5.26 -30.63
N ASN A 198 -14.82 -5.57 -29.97
CA ASN A 198 -15.36 -4.74 -28.89
C ASN A 198 -14.66 -4.96 -27.53
N VAL A 199 -13.68 -5.88 -27.43
CA VAL A 199 -12.89 -6.05 -26.20
C VAL A 199 -11.76 -5.03 -26.16
N LYS A 200 -11.61 -4.32 -25.04
CA LYS A 200 -10.51 -3.41 -24.73
C LYS A 200 -9.76 -3.86 -23.48
N PHE A 201 -8.45 -3.73 -23.47
CA PHE A 201 -7.59 -3.97 -22.32
C PHE A 201 -7.18 -2.64 -21.68
N ILE A 202 -7.48 -2.47 -20.40
CA ILE A 202 -7.20 -1.23 -19.68
C ILE A 202 -6.02 -1.48 -18.74
N LEU A 203 -4.90 -0.83 -18.98
CA LEU A 203 -3.70 -0.96 -18.15
C LEU A 203 -3.66 0.18 -17.15
N LEU A 204 -4.12 -0.06 -15.91
CA LEU A 204 -4.19 0.96 -14.86
C LEU A 204 -2.85 1.16 -14.15
N GLY A 205 -1.77 1.29 -14.92
CA GLY A 205 -0.43 1.61 -14.46
C GLY A 205 0.17 2.70 -15.33
N ASN A 206 1.09 3.47 -14.77
CA ASN A 206 1.84 4.44 -15.54
C ASN A 206 2.80 3.71 -16.49
N MET A 207 2.52 3.78 -17.78
CA MET A 207 3.27 3.18 -18.88
C MET A 207 4.69 3.73 -19.01
N THR A 208 4.99 4.93 -18.50
CA THR A 208 6.34 5.50 -18.53
C THR A 208 7.26 4.94 -17.44
N LYS A 209 6.81 3.94 -16.67
CA LYS A 209 7.55 3.32 -15.56
C LYS A 209 7.76 1.84 -15.84
N GLU A 210 8.79 1.28 -15.22
CA GLU A 210 9.17 -0.14 -15.37
C GLU A 210 9.25 -0.54 -16.84
N ASP A 211 8.52 -1.58 -17.25
CA ASP A 211 8.56 -2.17 -18.60
C ASP A 211 7.50 -1.57 -19.55
N GLY A 212 6.75 -0.55 -19.11
CA GLY A 212 5.58 -0.07 -19.83
C GLY A 212 5.86 0.52 -21.21
N MET A 213 6.97 1.24 -21.39
CA MET A 213 7.34 1.82 -22.67
C MET A 213 7.74 0.74 -23.70
N ASP A 214 8.43 -0.30 -23.25
CA ASP A 214 8.79 -1.45 -24.07
C ASP A 214 7.53 -2.22 -24.50
N PHE A 215 6.65 -2.53 -23.54
CA PHE A 215 5.36 -3.17 -23.80
C PHE A 215 4.55 -2.39 -24.85
N TRP A 216 4.48 -1.06 -24.70
CA TRP A 216 3.76 -0.21 -25.65
C TRP A 216 4.38 -0.19 -27.04
N GLY A 217 5.72 -0.23 -27.12
CA GLY A 217 6.43 -0.39 -28.38
C GLY A 217 6.02 -1.67 -29.11
N ARG A 218 5.85 -2.78 -28.38
CA ARG A 218 5.39 -4.07 -28.94
C ARG A 218 3.93 -4.02 -29.38
N VAL A 219 3.05 -3.41 -28.58
CA VAL A 219 1.64 -3.20 -28.96
C VAL A 219 1.52 -2.42 -30.27
N LYS A 220 2.36 -1.38 -30.46
CA LYS A 220 2.42 -0.61 -31.72
C LYS A 220 2.97 -1.43 -32.89
N ALA A 221 4.01 -2.21 -32.66
CA ALA A 221 4.60 -3.05 -33.70
C ALA A 221 3.60 -4.09 -34.24
N GLU A 222 2.69 -4.56 -33.39
CA GLU A 222 1.61 -5.48 -33.77
C GLU A 222 0.37 -4.78 -34.37
N GLY A 223 0.31 -3.44 -34.35
CA GLY A 223 -0.81 -2.68 -34.91
C GLY A 223 -2.15 -2.90 -34.18
N ILE A 224 -2.10 -3.14 -32.87
CA ILE A 224 -3.28 -3.44 -32.02
C ILE A 224 -3.50 -2.36 -30.94
N GLU A 225 -2.96 -1.17 -31.12
CA GLU A 225 -3.04 -0.06 -30.16
C GLU A 225 -4.49 0.27 -29.80
N GLU A 226 -5.40 0.16 -30.77
CA GLU A 226 -6.81 0.44 -30.55
C GLU A 226 -7.40 -0.51 -29.50
N ARG A 227 -6.83 -1.70 -29.28
CA ARG A 227 -7.29 -2.65 -28.26
C ARG A 227 -6.96 -2.20 -26.84
N PHE A 228 -6.12 -1.20 -26.64
CA PHE A 228 -5.60 -0.83 -25.33
C PHE A 228 -5.99 0.58 -24.91
N ILE A 229 -6.20 0.76 -23.59
CA ILE A 229 -6.22 2.07 -22.93
C ILE A 229 -5.08 2.08 -21.92
N VAL A 230 -4.19 3.06 -22.06
CA VAL A 230 -2.96 3.21 -21.28
C VAL A 230 -2.85 4.63 -20.74
N PHE A 231 -2.04 4.82 -19.69
CA PHE A 231 -1.83 6.09 -19.02
C PHE A 231 -0.33 6.38 -18.93
N ASP A 232 0.08 7.62 -19.15
CA ASP A 232 1.48 8.08 -19.10
C ASP A 232 1.82 8.83 -17.81
N GLN A 233 0.84 8.97 -16.91
CA GLN A 233 0.97 9.66 -15.64
C GLN A 233 0.30 8.86 -14.51
N PHE A 234 0.45 9.34 -13.28
CA PHE A 234 -0.28 8.80 -12.15
C PHE A 234 -1.78 8.93 -12.38
N ILE A 235 -2.52 7.85 -12.17
CA ILE A 235 -3.97 7.81 -12.36
C ILE A 235 -4.61 8.26 -11.04
N PRO A 236 -5.42 9.33 -11.01
CA PRO A 236 -6.14 9.71 -9.81
C PRO A 236 -7.03 8.57 -9.30
N ASP A 237 -7.16 8.43 -7.97
CA ASP A 237 -7.87 7.30 -7.36
C ASP A 237 -9.33 7.18 -7.85
N GLU A 238 -10.04 8.30 -8.03
CA GLU A 238 -11.39 8.33 -8.58
C GLU A 238 -11.50 7.71 -9.99
N VAL A 239 -10.52 8.01 -10.86
CA VAL A 239 -10.45 7.46 -12.22
C VAL A 239 -10.09 5.97 -12.14
N PHE A 240 -9.08 5.62 -11.35
CA PHE A 240 -8.62 4.24 -11.15
C PHE A 240 -9.77 3.34 -10.67
N HIS A 241 -10.48 3.75 -9.61
CA HIS A 241 -11.60 3.01 -9.05
C HIS A 241 -12.81 2.98 -9.99
N THR A 242 -13.03 4.02 -10.79
CA THR A 242 -14.09 4.01 -11.81
C THR A 242 -13.84 2.94 -12.86
N TYR A 243 -12.61 2.80 -13.38
CA TYR A 243 -12.28 1.73 -14.32
C TYR A 243 -12.46 0.35 -13.69
N LEU A 244 -12.01 0.15 -12.45
CA LEU A 244 -12.21 -1.12 -11.74
C LEU A 244 -13.68 -1.49 -11.58
N LYS A 245 -14.54 -0.53 -11.20
CA LYS A 245 -15.98 -0.75 -11.00
C LYS A 245 -16.73 -0.99 -12.30
N THR A 246 -16.27 -0.37 -13.38
CA THR A 246 -16.96 -0.36 -14.67
C THR A 246 -16.54 -1.53 -15.55
N SER A 247 -15.42 -2.21 -15.27
CA SER A 247 -14.87 -3.27 -16.14
C SER A 247 -15.66 -4.57 -16.05
#